data_AF-A0A9D9E5E7-F1
#
_entry.id   AF-A0A9D9E5E7-F1
#
_cell.length_a   1.000
_cell.length_b   1.000
_cell.length_c   1.000
_cell.angle_alpha   90.00
_cell.angle_beta   90.00
_cell.angle_gamma   90.00
#
_symmetry.space_group_name_H-M   'P 1'
#
loop_
_entity.id
_entity.type
_entity.pdbx_description
1 polymer ?
#
loop_
_entity_poly.entity_id
_entity_poly.type
_entity_poly.pdbx_seq_one_letter_code
_entity_poly.pdbx_strand_id
1 'polypeptide(L)'
;RNFNINDVLYGTTVDNLYVMPSGPVPPNPSELIGSKRMETLQDALENNFDLVIYDAPPVLSVTDAQLIAARVDGTILVVRQNIANKNAVHDAVDALNHVGGKVIGTVLNDVKVEHNGYYGYGYGYGYGYGYGYGNDENEPKGHSHRKHHKKSRH
;
A
#
# COMPACT_ATOMS: atom_id res chain seq x y z
N ARG A 1 -26.19 -1.17 31.51
CA ARG A 1 -24.86 -1.30 32.13
C ARG A 1 -24.12 0.00 31.86
N ASN A 2 -23.54 0.64 32.88
CA ASN A 2 -22.66 1.78 32.65
C ASN A 2 -21.41 1.28 31.92
N PHE A 3 -21.07 1.92 30.80
CA PHE A 3 -19.88 1.63 30.02
C PHE A 3 -18.72 2.41 30.64
N ASN A 4 -17.61 1.73 30.96
CA ASN A 4 -16.35 2.35 31.33
C ASN A 4 -15.30 1.92 30.31
N ILE A 5 -14.69 2.90 29.65
CA ILE A 5 -13.71 2.66 28.59
C ILE A 5 -12.45 1.94 29.09
N ASN A 6 -12.10 2.14 30.36
CA ASN A 6 -10.94 1.49 30.98
C ASN A 6 -11.11 -0.03 31.12
N ASP A 7 -12.33 -0.56 31.05
CA ASP A 7 -12.60 -2.00 31.14
C ASP A 7 -12.27 -2.73 29.82
N VAL A 8 -12.10 -1.99 28.72
CA VAL A 8 -11.87 -2.55 27.38
C VAL A 8 -10.54 -2.12 26.75
N LEU A 9 -9.80 -1.21 27.39
CA LEU A 9 -8.50 -0.74 26.96
C LEU A 9 -7.38 -1.47 27.71
N TYR A 10 -6.41 -1.95 26.94
CA TYR A 10 -5.23 -2.64 27.47
C TYR A 10 -3.98 -1.84 27.13
N GLY A 11 -3.22 -1.44 28.15
CA GLY A 11 -1.91 -0.81 27.95
C GLY A 11 -0.93 -1.81 27.32
N THR A 12 -0.06 -1.30 26.46
CA THR A 12 1.02 -2.10 25.86
C THR A 12 2.34 -1.86 26.58
N THR A 13 3.42 -2.53 26.14
CA THR A 13 4.78 -2.24 26.61
C THR A 13 5.34 -0.93 26.06
N VAL A 14 4.63 -0.28 25.13
CA VAL A 14 5.00 1.01 24.56
C VAL A 14 4.20 2.09 25.29
N ASP A 15 4.90 3.07 25.83
CA ASP A 15 4.28 4.18 26.55
C ASP A 15 3.28 4.93 25.65
N ASN A 16 2.15 5.32 26.24
CA ASN A 16 1.03 6.01 25.58
C ASN A 16 0.37 5.22 24.42
N LEU A 17 0.65 3.92 24.29
CA LEU A 17 -0.03 3.05 23.33
C LEU A 17 -0.93 2.05 24.06
N TYR A 18 -2.21 2.11 23.70
CA TYR A 18 -3.26 1.24 24.22
C TYR A 18 -3.93 0.50 23.07
N VAL A 19 -4.44 -0.69 23.35
CA VAL A 19 -5.14 -1.54 22.39
C VAL A 19 -6.50 -1.89 22.93
N MET A 20 -7.53 -1.73 22.11
CA MET A 20 -8.86 -2.28 22.33
C MET A 20 -9.08 -3.42 21.33
N PRO A 21 -9.04 -4.70 21.74
CA PRO A 21 -9.30 -5.82 20.85
C PRO A 21 -10.76 -5.83 20.40
N SER A 22 -11.06 -6.50 19.28
CA SER A 22 -12.42 -6.63 18.73
C SER A 22 -13.39 -7.38 19.66
N GLY A 23 -12.85 -8.16 20.61
CA GLY A 23 -13.64 -9.03 21.47
C GLY A 23 -14.18 -10.26 20.74
N PRO A 24 -15.20 -10.93 21.31
CA PRO A 24 -15.82 -12.09 20.67
C PRO A 24 -16.46 -11.73 19.33
N VAL A 25 -16.35 -12.62 18.35
CA VAL A 25 -16.95 -12.42 17.01
C VAL A 25 -18.46 -12.25 17.14
N PRO A 26 -19.02 -11.09 16.76
CA PRO A 26 -20.45 -10.86 16.83
C PRO A 26 -21.16 -11.54 15.65
N PRO A 27 -22.45 -11.86 15.78
CA PRO A 27 -23.23 -12.37 14.66
C PRO A 27 -23.39 -11.33 13.54
N ASN A 28 -23.51 -10.03 13.89
CA ASN A 28 -23.74 -8.93 12.95
C ASN A 28 -22.81 -7.72 13.26
N PRO A 29 -21.58 -7.66 12.72
CA PRO A 29 -20.63 -6.58 13.02
C PRO A 29 -21.09 -5.21 12.51
N SER A 30 -21.69 -5.13 11.32
CA SER A 30 -22.14 -3.86 10.74
C SER A 30 -23.22 -3.14 11.58
N GLU A 31 -24.12 -3.90 12.21
CA GLU A 31 -25.14 -3.35 13.12
C GLU A 31 -24.51 -2.75 14.38
N LEU A 32 -23.45 -3.38 14.91
CA LEU A 32 -22.73 -2.88 16.07
C LEU A 32 -22.00 -1.58 15.76
N ILE A 33 -21.33 -1.49 14.61
CA ILE A 33 -20.66 -0.27 14.14
C ILE A 33 -21.68 0.85 13.96
N GLY A 34 -22.86 0.54 13.42
CA GLY A 34 -23.96 1.48 13.23
C GLY A 34 -24.64 1.95 14.52
N SER A 35 -24.39 1.30 15.66
CA SER A 35 -25.18 1.46 16.88
C SER A 35 -24.88 2.73 17.67
N LYS A 36 -25.85 3.16 18.51
CA LYS A 36 -25.66 4.26 19.46
C LYS A 36 -24.54 3.98 20.48
N ARG A 37 -24.30 2.70 20.80
CA ARG A 37 -23.22 2.29 21.70
C ARG A 37 -21.85 2.54 21.08
N MET A 38 -21.71 2.36 19.76
CA MET A 38 -20.47 2.69 19.06
C MET A 38 -20.21 4.20 19.10
N GLU A 39 -21.24 5.04 18.89
CA GLU A 39 -21.10 6.50 19.03
C GLU A 39 -20.59 6.90 20.42
N THR A 40 -21.19 6.34 21.50
CA THR A 40 -20.71 6.60 22.86
C THR A 40 -19.27 6.14 23.10
N LEU A 41 -18.84 5.05 22.44
CA LEU A 41 -17.46 4.59 22.49
C LEU A 41 -16.52 5.54 21.74
N GLN A 42 -16.91 6.02 20.56
CA GLN A 42 -16.14 6.99 19.77
C GLN A 42 -15.95 8.29 20.55
N ASP A 43 -17.04 8.85 21.08
CA ASP A 43 -17.00 10.06 21.93
C ASP A 43 -16.04 9.87 23.11
N ALA A 44 -16.07 8.70 23.75
CA ALA A 44 -15.18 8.42 24.87
C ALA A 44 -13.71 8.27 24.43
N LEU A 45 -13.44 7.65 23.28
CA LEU A 45 -12.08 7.53 22.74
C LEU A 45 -11.52 8.92 22.36
N GLU A 46 -12.30 9.74 21.67
CA GLU A 46 -11.90 11.10 21.26
C GLU A 46 -11.59 12.01 22.45
N ASN A 47 -12.34 11.88 23.56
CA ASN A 47 -12.10 12.68 24.75
C ASN A 47 -10.86 12.23 25.56
N ASN A 48 -10.33 11.04 25.32
CA ASN A 48 -9.23 10.46 26.12
C ASN A 48 -7.92 10.27 25.34
N PHE A 49 -7.95 10.37 24.00
CA PHE A 49 -6.79 10.12 23.15
C PHE A 49 -6.62 11.20 22.09
N ASP A 50 -5.36 11.60 21.85
CA ASP A 50 -5.02 12.54 20.78
C ASP A 50 -5.15 11.92 19.38
N LEU A 51 -5.03 10.59 19.28
CA LEU A 51 -5.11 9.83 18.03
C LEU A 51 -5.75 8.46 18.29
N VAL A 52 -6.76 8.15 17.48
CA VAL A 52 -7.45 6.85 17.50
C VAL A 52 -7.31 6.20 16.13
N ILE A 53 -6.74 5.00 16.08
CA ILE A 53 -6.57 4.22 14.85
C ILE A 53 -7.55 3.06 14.86
N TYR A 54 -8.37 2.98 13.81
CA TYR A 54 -9.27 1.86 13.56
C TYR A 54 -8.64 0.91 12.55
N ASP A 55 -8.50 -0.36 12.92
CA ASP A 55 -8.22 -1.43 11.96
C ASP A 55 -9.54 -1.94 11.37
N ALA A 56 -9.56 -2.17 10.07
CA ALA A 56 -10.77 -2.49 9.32
C ALA A 56 -10.53 -3.62 8.31
N PRO A 57 -11.55 -4.44 8.02
CA PRO A 57 -11.43 -5.49 7.00
C PRO A 57 -11.26 -4.90 5.58
N PRO A 58 -10.95 -5.72 4.55
CA PRO A 58 -10.83 -5.24 3.18
C PRO A 58 -12.10 -4.52 2.68
N VAL A 59 -11.93 -3.31 2.13
CA VAL A 59 -13.01 -2.38 1.71
C VAL A 59 -14.03 -3.03 0.76
N LEU A 60 -13.56 -3.84 -0.20
CA LEU A 60 -14.40 -4.44 -1.22
C LEU A 60 -15.03 -5.77 -0.80
N SER A 61 -14.65 -6.33 0.35
CA SER A 61 -15.15 -7.63 0.82
C SER A 61 -16.27 -7.49 1.84
N VAL A 62 -16.25 -6.44 2.67
CA VAL A 62 -17.20 -6.22 3.76
C VAL A 62 -17.54 -4.75 3.90
N THR A 63 -18.78 -4.44 4.29
CA THR A 63 -19.28 -3.07 4.48
C THR A 63 -18.70 -2.36 5.70
N ASP A 64 -18.12 -3.10 6.66
CA ASP A 64 -17.63 -2.56 7.93
C ASP A 64 -16.61 -1.44 7.75
N ALA A 65 -15.67 -1.59 6.82
CA ALA A 65 -14.66 -0.58 6.53
C ALA A 65 -15.25 0.74 6.03
N GLN A 66 -16.33 0.66 5.23
CA GLN A 66 -17.04 1.83 4.73
C GLN A 66 -17.79 2.54 5.86
N LEU A 67 -18.44 1.78 6.75
CA LEU A 67 -19.15 2.34 7.91
C LEU A 67 -18.20 3.04 8.88
N ILE A 68 -17.01 2.48 9.12
CA ILE A 68 -15.97 3.12 9.92
C ILE A 68 -15.45 4.38 9.22
N ALA A 69 -15.15 4.27 7.91
CA ALA A 69 -14.61 5.39 7.14
C ALA A 69 -15.53 6.63 7.12
N ALA A 70 -16.85 6.43 7.16
CA ALA A 70 -17.84 7.51 7.24
C ALA A 70 -17.85 8.25 8.60
N ARG A 71 -17.14 7.74 9.61
CA ARG A 71 -17.15 8.22 11.01
C ARG A 71 -15.79 8.62 11.53
N VAL A 72 -14.77 8.71 10.67
CA VAL A 72 -13.39 9.09 11.05
C VAL A 72 -12.95 10.30 10.24
N ASP A 73 -11.99 11.05 10.76
CA ASP A 73 -11.48 12.27 10.11
C ASP A 73 -10.73 12.00 8.79
N GLY A 74 -10.18 10.78 8.65
CA GLY A 74 -9.46 10.38 7.46
C GLY A 74 -9.14 8.88 7.44
N THR A 75 -9.02 8.37 6.23
CA THR A 75 -8.73 6.96 5.94
C THR A 75 -7.44 6.86 5.13
N ILE A 76 -6.55 5.95 5.54
CA ILE A 76 -5.38 5.56 4.75
C ILE A 76 -5.69 4.23 4.09
N LEU A 77 -5.64 4.18 2.76
CA LEU A 77 -5.85 2.94 2.02
C LEU A 77 -4.53 2.15 1.92
N VAL A 78 -4.51 0.92 2.42
CA VAL A 78 -3.35 0.03 2.29
C VAL A 78 -3.53 -0.87 1.06
N VAL A 79 -2.63 -0.76 0.09
CA VAL A 79 -2.64 -1.54 -1.15
C VAL A 79 -1.44 -2.47 -1.14
N ARG A 80 -1.67 -3.78 -1.29
CA ARG A 80 -0.59 -4.76 -1.37
C ARG A 80 -0.11 -4.93 -2.82
N GLN A 81 1.20 -4.78 -3.05
CA GLN A 81 1.79 -4.92 -4.38
C GLN A 81 1.49 -6.31 -4.98
N ASN A 82 1.23 -6.36 -6.29
CA ASN A 82 1.01 -7.59 -7.06
C ASN A 82 -0.19 -8.46 -6.62
N ILE A 83 -1.06 -7.94 -5.76
CA ILE A 83 -2.31 -8.62 -5.36
C ILE A 83 -3.51 -7.82 -5.84
N ALA A 84 -3.58 -6.53 -5.51
CA ALA A 84 -4.67 -5.66 -5.96
C ALA A 84 -4.35 -5.13 -7.37
N ASN A 85 -5.28 -5.31 -8.31
CA ASN A 85 -5.19 -4.63 -9.61
C ASN A 85 -5.63 -3.16 -9.47
N LYS A 86 -5.26 -2.34 -10.46
CA LYS A 86 -5.54 -0.89 -10.44
C LYS A 86 -7.04 -0.57 -10.30
N ASN A 87 -7.90 -1.36 -10.94
CA ASN A 87 -9.35 -1.15 -10.90
C ASN A 87 -9.90 -1.37 -9.48
N ALA A 88 -9.47 -2.45 -8.80
CA ALA A 88 -9.87 -2.71 -7.42
C ALA A 88 -9.44 -1.59 -6.45
N VAL A 89 -8.31 -0.94 -6.71
CA VAL A 89 -7.90 0.23 -5.92
C VAL A 89 -8.82 1.42 -6.18
N HIS A 90 -9.19 1.68 -7.44
CA HIS A 90 -10.16 2.72 -7.78
C HIS A 90 -11.54 2.44 -7.18
N ASP A 91 -12.04 1.22 -7.32
CA ASP A 91 -13.32 0.79 -6.76
C ASP A 91 -13.34 0.94 -5.22
N ALA A 92 -12.23 0.65 -4.55
CA ALA A 92 -12.11 0.84 -3.11
C ALA A 92 -12.15 2.32 -2.71
N VAL A 93 -11.46 3.19 -3.44
CA VAL A 93 -11.50 4.65 -3.21
C VAL A 93 -12.91 5.18 -3.46
N ASP A 94 -13.56 4.75 -4.54
CA ASP A 94 -14.92 5.18 -4.88
C ASP A 94 -15.93 4.72 -3.82
N ALA A 95 -15.81 3.48 -3.33
CA ALA A 95 -16.65 2.95 -2.26
C ALA A 95 -16.52 3.75 -0.95
N LEU A 96 -15.29 4.12 -0.58
CA LEU A 96 -15.04 4.94 0.61
C LEU A 96 -15.58 6.37 0.44
N ASN A 97 -15.38 6.98 -0.73
CA ASN A 97 -15.90 8.31 -1.03
C ASN A 97 -17.43 8.33 -1.09
N HIS A 98 -18.06 7.27 -1.59
CA HIS A 98 -19.52 7.17 -1.74
C HIS A 98 -20.25 7.25 -0.39
N VAL A 99 -19.65 6.73 0.67
CA VAL A 99 -20.19 6.80 2.04
C VAL A 99 -19.76 8.07 2.79
N GLY A 100 -19.08 9.00 2.12
CA GLY A 100 -18.58 10.23 2.72
C GLY A 100 -17.26 10.10 3.48
N GLY A 101 -16.60 8.94 3.40
CA GLY A 101 -15.26 8.75 3.96
C GLY A 101 -14.21 9.55 3.19
N LYS A 102 -13.16 10.00 3.90
CA LYS A 102 -12.10 10.84 3.34
C LYS A 102 -10.81 10.05 3.20
N VAL A 103 -10.47 9.62 1.99
CA VAL A 103 -9.15 8.99 1.73
C VAL A 103 -8.07 10.08 1.72
N ILE A 104 -7.23 10.12 2.76
CA ILE A 104 -6.18 11.13 2.94
C ILE A 104 -4.82 10.69 2.39
N GLY A 105 -4.68 9.42 2.06
CA GLY A 105 -3.47 8.86 1.49
C GLY A 105 -3.56 7.37 1.23
N THR A 106 -2.54 6.85 0.56
CA THR A 106 -2.42 5.43 0.22
C THR A 106 -1.04 4.93 0.58
N VAL A 107 -0.95 3.74 1.17
CA VAL A 107 0.31 3.05 1.46
C VAL A 107 0.42 1.83 0.55
N LEU A 108 1.47 1.77 -0.27
CA LEU A 108 1.82 0.56 -1.00
C LEU A 108 2.66 -0.34 -0.08
N ASN A 109 2.15 -1.52 0.25
CA ASN A 109 2.79 -2.48 1.15
C ASN A 109 3.27 -3.73 0.38
N ASP A 110 4.16 -4.51 1.01
CA ASP A 110 4.78 -5.72 0.44
C ASP A 110 5.50 -5.46 -0.89
N VAL A 111 6.20 -4.31 -0.96
CA VAL A 111 6.93 -3.93 -2.17
C VAL A 111 8.17 -4.79 -2.32
N LYS A 112 8.18 -5.65 -3.34
CA LYS A 112 9.37 -6.36 -3.80
C LYS A 112 10.23 -5.39 -4.61
N VAL A 113 11.35 -4.97 -4.02
CA VAL A 113 12.36 -4.18 -4.73
C VAL A 113 13.17 -5.15 -5.60
N GLU A 114 12.77 -5.31 -6.87
CA GLU A 114 13.59 -6.05 -7.83
C GLU A 114 14.88 -5.25 -8.11
N HIS A 115 16.03 -5.78 -7.69
CA HIS A 115 17.34 -5.32 -8.14
C HIS A 115 17.60 -5.84 -9.56
N ASN A 116 16.79 -5.41 -10.54
CA ASN A 116 17.12 -5.59 -11.94
C ASN A 116 18.00 -4.43 -12.40
N GLY A 117 19.31 -4.62 -12.29
CA GLY A 117 20.30 -3.74 -12.90
C GLY A 117 20.13 -3.76 -14.41
N TYR A 118 19.43 -2.76 -14.97
CA TYR A 118 19.84 -2.10 -16.22
C TYR A 118 19.01 -0.87 -16.64
N TYR A 119 17.91 -0.49 -15.97
CA TYR A 119 17.16 0.71 -16.37
C TYR A 119 16.61 1.48 -15.18
N GLY A 120 17.48 2.28 -14.55
CA GLY A 120 17.10 3.26 -13.54
C GLY A 120 16.94 4.65 -14.17
N TYR A 121 15.70 5.11 -14.32
CA TYR A 121 15.42 6.54 -14.28
C TYR A 121 15.09 6.92 -12.85
N GLY A 122 16.05 7.58 -12.20
CA GLY A 122 15.82 8.39 -10.99
C GLY A 122 16.25 7.74 -9.68
N TYR A 123 17.30 8.33 -9.10
CA TYR A 123 17.75 8.25 -7.70
C TYR A 123 18.68 7.11 -7.31
N GLY A 124 19.97 7.45 -7.13
CA GLY A 124 20.94 6.65 -6.38
C GLY A 124 22.39 7.09 -6.58
N TYR A 125 22.87 8.05 -5.78
CA TYR A 125 24.31 8.31 -5.59
C TYR A 125 24.95 7.16 -4.79
N GLY A 126 26.11 6.63 -5.22
CA GLY A 126 26.92 5.77 -4.34
C GLY A 126 28.01 4.92 -5.02
N TYR A 127 29.25 5.39 -4.93
CA TYR A 127 30.57 4.72 -4.95
C TYR A 127 30.77 3.38 -5.69
N GLY A 128 31.70 3.41 -6.64
CA GLY A 128 32.02 2.29 -7.52
C GLY A 128 33.06 1.29 -7.00
N TYR A 129 33.17 0.20 -7.75
CA TYR A 129 34.37 -0.61 -7.97
C TYR A 129 34.27 -1.22 -9.37
N GLY A 130 35.22 -0.89 -10.24
CA GLY A 130 35.31 -1.43 -11.59
C GLY A 130 36.01 -2.79 -11.59
N TYR A 131 35.43 -3.75 -12.30
CA TYR A 131 36.12 -4.94 -12.78
C TYR A 131 35.91 -5.03 -14.29
N GLY A 132 36.94 -4.66 -15.04
CA GLY A 132 37.03 -4.91 -16.47
C GLY A 132 37.42 -6.36 -16.70
N TYR A 133 36.58 -7.11 -17.40
CA TYR A 133 37.02 -8.31 -18.11
C TYR A 133 37.20 -7.92 -19.58
N GLY A 134 38.46 -7.74 -19.96
CA GLY A 134 38.88 -7.80 -21.34
C GLY A 134 38.83 -9.27 -21.79
N ASN A 135 38.08 -9.54 -22.84
CA ASN A 135 38.27 -10.73 -23.64
C ASN A 135 38.95 -10.28 -24.93
N ASP A 136 40.27 -10.42 -24.92
CA ASP A 136 41.09 -10.46 -26.11
C ASP A 136 41.15 -11.91 -26.64
N GLU A 137 41.33 -11.98 -27.96
CA GLU A 137 41.84 -13.11 -28.75
C GLU A 137 40.89 -14.27 -29.10
N ASN A 138 40.50 -14.30 -30.39
CA ASN A 138 41.09 -15.26 -31.34
C ASN A 138 40.71 -14.93 -32.80
N GLU A 139 41.59 -14.10 -33.40
CA GLU A 139 42.24 -14.20 -34.73
C GLU A 139 41.53 -14.56 -36.06
N PRO A 140 42.14 -14.13 -37.20
CA PRO A 140 41.44 -13.69 -38.41
C PRO A 140 41.54 -14.68 -39.59
N LYS A 141 40.68 -14.50 -40.61
CA LYS A 141 40.96 -14.93 -41.99
C LYS A 141 40.50 -13.87 -43.00
N GLY A 142 41.47 -13.28 -43.73
CA GLY A 142 41.27 -12.52 -44.98
C GLY A 142 40.73 -13.42 -46.11
N HIS A 143 40.32 -12.98 -47.30
CA HIS A 143 40.49 -11.78 -48.12
C HIS A 143 39.13 -11.55 -48.86
N SER A 144 38.76 -10.41 -49.43
CA SER A 144 39.40 -9.73 -50.57
C SER A 144 38.57 -8.49 -50.94
N HIS A 145 39.25 -7.37 -51.15
CA HIS A 145 38.70 -6.19 -51.82
C HIS A 145 38.64 -6.40 -53.34
N ARG A 146 37.53 -5.99 -53.99
CA ARG A 146 37.64 -5.28 -55.26
C ARG A 146 36.43 -4.37 -55.55
N LYS A 147 36.78 -3.19 -56.08
CA LYS A 147 36.01 -1.94 -56.22
C LYS A 147 35.00 -1.94 -57.37
N HIS A 148 34.02 -1.05 -57.23
CA HIS A 148 33.16 -0.44 -58.25
C HIS A 148 33.78 -0.26 -59.66
N HIS A 149 33.02 -0.57 -60.71
CA HIS A 149 32.82 0.36 -61.82
C HIS A 149 31.51 0.12 -62.60
N LYS A 150 31.11 1.15 -63.32
CA LYS A 150 29.78 1.53 -63.83
C LYS A 150 29.65 1.21 -65.34
N LYS A 151 28.39 1.08 -65.79
CA LYS A 151 27.82 1.48 -67.12
C LYS A 151 28.04 0.63 -68.40
N SER A 152 26.89 0.32 -69.02
CA SER A 152 26.48 0.66 -70.42
C SER A 152 26.39 -0.45 -71.49
N ARG A 153 25.15 -0.66 -71.96
CA ARG A 153 24.66 -0.88 -73.35
C ARG A 153 25.18 -2.09 -74.17
N HIS A 154 24.30 -3.03 -74.48
CA HIS A 154 23.47 -3.07 -75.71
C HIS A 154 22.25 -3.97 -75.47
#